data_AF-A0A7Y2KY09-F1
#
_entry.id   AF-A0A7Y2KY09-F1
#
_cell.length_a   1.000
_cell.length_b   1.000
_cell.length_c   1.000
_cell.angle_alpha   90.00
_cell.angle_beta   90.00
_cell.angle_gamma   90.00
#
_symmetry.space_group_name_H-M   'P 1'
#
loop_
_entity.id
_entity.type
_entity.pdbx_description
1 polymer ?
#
loop_
_entity_poly.entity_id
_entity_poly.type
_entity_poly.pdbx_seq_one_letter_code
_entity_poly.pdbx_strand_id
1 'polypeptide(L)'
;MSEFSILHISIVGLLLTIALERLLIPRPALRRPLSCWLLHTGVWCVSLAVLYALTARPLFSAINVVLGWLLIVMVSNAKYHSLREPFVCADFEYFSDAVRFPRLYLPFFGIGKAA
;
A
#
# COMPACT_ATOMS: atom_id res chain seq x y z
N MET A 1 -19.78 10.64 -20.69
CA MET A 1 -19.06 10.15 -19.50
C MET A 1 -18.17 9.02 -20.00
N SER A 2 -16.84 9.14 -19.92
CA SER A 2 -15.95 8.13 -20.50
C SER A 2 -16.13 6.80 -19.77
N GLU A 3 -16.68 5.81 -20.46
CA GLU A 3 -16.83 4.42 -20.01
C GLU A 3 -15.44 3.76 -19.93
N PHE A 4 -14.64 4.14 -18.93
CA PHE A 4 -13.38 3.46 -18.67
C PHE A 4 -13.67 2.04 -18.21
N SER A 5 -13.44 1.06 -19.08
CA SER A 5 -13.58 -0.35 -18.73
C SER A 5 -12.66 -0.69 -17.55
N ILE A 6 -13.15 -1.53 -16.64
CA ILE A 6 -12.45 -1.97 -15.42
C ILE A 6 -11.06 -2.54 -15.71
N LEU A 7 -10.86 -3.12 -16.89
CA LEU A 7 -9.55 -3.61 -17.35
C LEU A 7 -8.53 -2.48 -17.47
N HIS A 8 -8.90 -1.35 -18.10
CA HIS A 8 -8.01 -0.19 -18.23
C HIS A 8 -7.66 0.39 -16.85
N ILE A 9 -8.66 0.52 -15.97
CA ILE A 9 -8.46 1.00 -14.60
C ILE A 9 -7.51 0.07 -13.84
N SER A 10 -7.68 -1.24 -13.98
CA SER A 10 -6.82 -2.24 -13.33
C SER A 10 -5.38 -2.17 -13.83
N ILE A 11 -5.16 -2.08 -15.14
CA ILE A 11 -3.81 -1.98 -15.73
C ILE A 11 -3.11 -0.70 -15.27
N VAL A 12 -3.80 0.45 -15.37
CA VAL A 12 -3.25 1.75 -14.96
C VAL A 12 -2.92 1.75 -13.46
N GLY A 13 -3.82 1.23 -12.63
CA GLY A 13 -3.60 1.12 -11.20
C GLY A 13 -2.44 0.18 -10.84
N LEU A 14 -2.30 -0.96 -11.51
CA LEU A 14 -1.16 -1.86 -11.33
C LEU A 14 0.16 -1.17 -11.68
N LEU A 15 0.24 -0.48 -12.83
CA LEU A 15 1.43 0.28 -13.20
C LEU A 15 1.75 1.38 -12.18
N LEU A 16 0.73 2.06 -11.66
CA LEU A 16 0.90 3.08 -10.64
C LEU A 16 1.45 2.48 -9.33
N THR A 17 0.98 1.31 -8.89
CA THR A 17 1.54 0.66 -7.69
C THR A 17 3.02 0.29 -7.86
N ILE A 18 3.44 -0.15 -9.06
CA ILE A 18 4.85 -0.41 -9.38
C ILE A 18 5.67 0.90 -9.36
N ALA A 19 5.09 2.00 -9.87
CA ALA A 19 5.72 3.32 -9.79
C ALA A 19 5.87 3.79 -8.33
N LEU A 20 4.86 3.56 -7.49
CA LEU A 20 4.90 3.89 -6.07
C LEU A 20 5.95 3.07 -5.30
N GLU A 21 6.18 1.80 -5.65
CA GLU A 21 7.29 1.00 -5.06
C GLU A 21 8.66 1.65 -5.29
N ARG A 22 8.83 2.52 -6.31
CA ARG A 22 10.09 3.25 -6.53
C ARG A 22 10.37 4.31 -5.47
N LEU A 23 9.36 4.69 -4.69
CA LEU A 23 9.48 5.60 -3.56
C LEU A 23 9.95 4.88 -2.28
N LEU A 24 9.93 3.55 -2.21
CA LEU A 24 10.41 2.78 -1.06
C LEU A 24 11.91 2.94 -0.84
N ILE A 25 12.32 2.89 0.43
CA ILE A 25 13.72 2.88 0.86
C ILE A 25 13.92 1.67 1.78
N PRO A 26 14.86 0.74 1.46
CA PRO A 26 15.64 0.66 0.22
C PRO A 26 14.77 0.32 -1.00
N ARG A 27 15.15 0.83 -2.17
CA ARG A 27 14.37 0.67 -3.41
C ARG A 27 14.40 -0.79 -3.91
N PRO A 28 13.24 -1.46 -4.06
CA PRO A 28 13.20 -2.81 -4.62
C PRO A 28 13.77 -2.86 -6.04
N ALA A 29 14.48 -3.94 -6.37
CA ALA A 29 14.92 -4.20 -7.73
C ALA A 29 13.72 -4.60 -8.61
N LEU A 30 13.65 -4.05 -9.83
CA LEU A 30 12.65 -4.49 -10.81
C LEU A 30 12.95 -5.90 -11.36
N ARG A 31 14.23 -6.29 -11.33
CA ARG A 31 14.67 -7.65 -11.60
C ARG A 31 14.48 -8.49 -10.34
N ARG A 32 13.27 -9.01 -10.17
CA ARG A 32 12.86 -9.86 -9.04
C ARG A 32 12.27 -11.18 -9.55
N PRO A 33 12.30 -12.27 -8.75
CA PRO A 33 11.69 -13.55 -9.11
C PRO A 33 10.23 -13.41 -9.54
N LEU A 34 9.77 -14.31 -10.40
CA LEU A 34 8.38 -14.31 -10.89
C LEU A 34 7.36 -14.39 -9.74
N SER A 35 7.68 -15.13 -8.67
CA SER A 35 6.84 -15.22 -7.48
C SER A 35 6.55 -13.85 -6.84
N CYS A 36 7.51 -12.93 -6.84
CA CYS A 36 7.30 -11.57 -6.32
C CYS A 36 6.33 -10.76 -7.20
N TRP A 37 6.43 -10.91 -8.52
CA TRP A 37 5.50 -10.28 -9.46
C TRP A 37 4.08 -10.85 -9.32
N LEU A 38 3.96 -12.17 -9.22
CA LEU A 38 2.68 -12.83 -8.98
C LEU A 38 2.04 -12.40 -7.67
N LEU A 39 2.83 -12.26 -6.60
CA LEU A 39 2.35 -11.74 -5.33
C LEU A 39 1.85 -10.29 -5.46
N HIS A 40 2.65 -9.40 -6.06
CA HIS A 40 2.26 -8.01 -6.27
C HIS A 40 0.95 -7.90 -7.05
N THR A 41 0.88 -8.54 -8.22
CA THR A 41 -0.31 -8.52 -9.07
C THR A 41 -1.49 -9.19 -8.37
N GLY A 42 -1.26 -10.28 -7.65
CA GLY A 42 -2.28 -10.97 -6.86
C GLY A 42 -2.89 -10.08 -5.78
N VAL A 43 -2.07 -9.41 -4.98
CA VAL A 43 -2.53 -8.49 -3.93
C VAL A 43 -3.30 -7.32 -4.55
N TRP A 44 -2.82 -6.75 -5.65
CA TRP A 44 -3.55 -5.72 -6.40
C TRP A 44 -4.93 -6.20 -6.84
N CYS A 45 -5.00 -7.33 -7.54
CA CYS A 45 -6.25 -7.88 -8.08
C CYS A 45 -7.24 -8.23 -6.96
N VAL A 46 -6.80 -8.87 -5.88
CA VAL A 46 -7.67 -9.23 -4.75
C VAL A 46 -8.19 -7.98 -4.05
N SER A 47 -7.32 -7.00 -3.78
CA SER A 47 -7.72 -5.75 -3.12
C SER A 47 -8.72 -4.96 -3.96
N LEU A 48 -8.48 -4.88 -5.27
CA LEU A 48 -9.39 -4.24 -6.21
C LEU A 48 -10.72 -4.98 -6.29
N ALA A 49 -10.71 -6.31 -6.38
CA ALA A 49 -11.93 -7.12 -6.45
C ALA A 49 -12.78 -6.98 -5.19
N VAL A 50 -12.17 -7.02 -4.00
CA VAL A 50 -12.87 -6.83 -2.73
C VAL A 50 -13.49 -5.44 -2.66
N LEU A 51 -12.72 -4.37 -2.91
CA LEU A 51 -13.28 -3.01 -2.86
C LEU A 51 -14.31 -2.75 -3.97
N TYR A 52 -14.13 -3.33 -5.16
CA TYR A 52 -15.11 -3.24 -6.23
C TYR A 52 -16.41 -3.97 -5.90
N ALA A 53 -16.34 -5.16 -5.30
CA ALA A 53 -17.52 -5.87 -4.82
C ALA A 53 -18.29 -5.07 -3.76
N LEU A 54 -17.58 -4.33 -2.89
CA LEU A 54 -18.20 -3.52 -1.84
C LEU A 54 -18.82 -2.21 -2.36
N THR A 55 -18.18 -1.55 -3.32
CA THR A 55 -18.57 -0.20 -3.74
C THR A 55 -19.32 -0.15 -5.07
N ALA A 56 -19.25 -1.22 -5.87
CA ALA A 56 -19.72 -1.30 -7.25
C ALA A 56 -19.20 -0.18 -8.18
N ARG A 57 -18.11 0.51 -7.80
CA ARG A 57 -17.56 1.67 -8.52
C ARG A 57 -16.07 1.45 -8.82
N PRO A 58 -15.67 1.16 -10.07
CA PRO A 58 -14.34 0.67 -10.37
C PRO A 58 -13.25 1.71 -10.11
N LEU A 59 -13.48 2.97 -10.51
CA LEU A 59 -12.52 4.05 -10.31
C LEU A 59 -12.33 4.38 -8.82
N PHE A 60 -13.43 4.44 -8.06
CA PHE A 60 -13.39 4.70 -6.62
C PHE A 60 -12.61 3.60 -5.89
N SER A 61 -12.87 2.33 -6.21
CA SER A 61 -12.10 1.21 -5.64
C SER A 61 -10.61 1.30 -5.95
N ALA A 62 -10.25 1.51 -7.21
CA ALA A 62 -8.85 1.56 -7.63
C ALA A 62 -8.08 2.71 -6.95
N ILE A 63 -8.69 3.89 -6.85
CA ILE A 63 -8.09 5.03 -6.13
C ILE A 63 -7.83 4.66 -4.67
N ASN A 64 -8.79 4.02 -3.99
CA ASN A 64 -8.62 3.60 -2.60
C ASN A 64 -7.52 2.55 -2.42
N VAL A 65 -7.41 1.56 -3.34
CA VAL A 65 -6.29 0.59 -3.30
C VAL A 65 -4.95 1.29 -3.45
N VAL A 66 -4.82 2.20 -4.43
CA VAL A 66 -3.58 2.96 -4.67
C VAL A 66 -3.22 3.82 -3.47
N LEU A 67 -4.20 4.50 -2.85
CA LEU A 67 -3.96 5.29 -1.63
C LEU A 67 -3.52 4.42 -0.45
N GLY A 68 -4.12 3.23 -0.27
CA GLY A 68 -3.67 2.26 0.72
C GLY A 68 -2.25 1.78 0.45
N TRP A 69 -1.90 1.53 -0.81
CA TRP A 69 -0.54 1.18 -1.22
C TRP A 69 0.46 2.29 -0.92
N LEU A 70 0.12 3.54 -1.25
CA LEU A 70 0.92 4.71 -0.93
C LEU A 70 1.13 4.86 0.59
N LEU A 71 0.08 4.64 1.39
CA LEU A 71 0.19 4.68 2.85
C LEU A 71 1.21 3.65 3.35
N ILE A 72 1.17 2.41 2.85
CA ILE A 72 2.16 1.38 3.23
C ILE A 72 3.58 1.82 2.86
N VAL A 73 3.78 2.40 1.67
CA VAL A 73 5.08 2.94 1.26
C VAL A 73 5.56 4.05 2.21
N MET A 74 4.67 4.97 2.59
CA MET A 74 5.00 6.06 3.52
C MET A 74 5.36 5.52 4.92
N VAL A 75 4.58 4.58 5.45
CA VAL A 75 4.86 3.95 6.76
C VAL A 75 6.18 3.18 6.71
N SER A 76 6.46 2.46 5.63
CA SER A 76 7.74 1.76 5.47
C SER A 76 8.92 2.73 5.44
N ASN A 77 8.79 3.85 4.74
CA ASN A 77 9.85 4.86 4.69
C ASN A 77 10.06 5.55 6.05
N ALA A 78 8.97 5.79 6.80
CA ALA A 78 9.06 6.32 8.16
C ALA A 78 9.77 5.33 9.09
N LYS A 79 9.40 4.04 9.04
CA LYS A 79 10.07 2.97 9.80
C LYS A 79 11.56 2.91 9.43
N TYR A 80 11.88 2.95 8.14
CA TYR A 80 13.28 2.96 7.69
C TYR A 80 14.04 4.19 8.18
N HIS A 81 13.42 5.36 8.22
CA HIS A 81 14.08 6.56 8.74
C HIS A 81 14.43 6.44 10.23
N SER A 82 13.52 5.89 11.04
CA SER A 82 13.70 5.76 12.49
C SER A 82 14.55 4.56 12.91
N LEU A 83 14.35 3.40 12.27
CA LEU A 83 14.92 2.12 12.70
C LEU A 83 15.96 1.56 11.71
N ARG A 84 16.09 2.15 10.52
CA ARG A 84 16.94 1.63 9.42
C ARG A 84 16.53 0.24 8.93
N GLU A 85 15.28 -0.14 9.16
CA GLU A 85 14.70 -1.43 8.75
C GLU A 85 13.48 -1.22 7.85
N PRO A 86 13.29 -2.07 6.81
CA PRO A 86 12.09 -2.02 5.98
C PRO A 86 10.85 -2.54 6.73
N PHE A 87 9.66 -2.19 6.24
CA PHE A 87 8.41 -2.77 6.71
C PHE A 87 8.29 -4.22 6.24
N VAL A 88 8.08 -5.14 7.17
CA VAL A 88 7.97 -6.58 6.93
C VAL A 88 6.60 -7.09 7.36
N CYS A 89 6.23 -8.30 6.94
CA CYS A 89 4.90 -8.83 7.21
C CYS A 89 4.58 -8.94 8.72
N ALA A 90 5.59 -9.17 9.57
CA ALA A 90 5.42 -9.20 11.02
C ALA A 90 4.95 -7.85 11.60
N ASP A 91 5.25 -6.72 10.93
CA ASP A 91 4.81 -5.40 11.39
C ASP A 91 3.29 -5.20 11.26
N PHE A 92 2.58 -6.03 10.46
CA PHE A 92 1.13 -5.95 10.34
C PHE A 92 0.40 -6.37 11.63
N GLU A 93 1.02 -7.21 12.45
CA GLU A 93 0.49 -7.57 13.76
C GLU A 93 0.40 -6.32 14.65
N TYR A 94 1.51 -5.59 14.76
CA TYR A 94 1.56 -4.31 15.48
C TYR A 94 0.71 -3.22 14.83
N PHE A 95 0.53 -3.24 13.51
CA PHE A 95 -0.35 -2.29 12.82
C PHE A 95 -1.82 -2.52 13.19
N SER A 96 -2.26 -3.77 13.31
CA SER A 96 -3.61 -4.10 13.77
C SER A 96 -3.85 -3.59 15.18
N ASP A 97 -2.86 -3.76 16.06
CA ASP A 97 -2.92 -3.22 17.42
C ASP A 97 -2.94 -1.70 17.45
N ALA A 98 -2.21 -1.03 16.55
CA ALA A 98 -2.25 0.43 16.41
C ALA A 98 -3.63 0.95 16.01
N VAL A 99 -4.34 0.23 15.13
CA VAL A 99 -5.72 0.55 14.75
C VAL A 99 -6.70 0.27 15.90
N ARG A 100 -6.47 -0.79 16.67
CA ARG A 100 -7.32 -1.17 17.81
C ARG A 100 -7.15 -0.25 19.02
N PHE A 101 -5.94 0.26 19.25
CA PHE A 101 -5.59 1.12 20.39
C PHE A 101 -5.03 2.46 19.91
N PRO A 102 -5.81 3.28 19.19
CA PRO A 102 -5.32 4.48 18.54
C PRO A 102 -4.63 5.45 19.51
N ARG A 103 -5.17 5.62 20.72
CA ARG A 103 -4.59 6.52 21.74
C ARG A 103 -3.18 6.13 22.19
N LEU A 104 -2.81 4.86 22.09
CA LEU A 104 -1.50 4.37 22.51
C LEU A 104 -0.44 4.59 21.42
N TYR A 105 -0.82 4.51 20.13
CA TYR A 105 0.13 4.53 19.01
C TYR A 105 0.13 5.85 18.20
N LEU A 106 -1.01 6.54 18.05
CA LEU A 106 -1.09 7.82 17.32
C LEU A 106 -0.19 8.95 17.87
N PRO A 107 0.03 9.11 19.19
CA PRO A 107 0.91 10.15 19.71
C PRO A 107 2.34 10.09 19.17
N PHE A 108 2.79 8.91 18.74
CA PHE A 108 4.14 8.65 18.23
C PHE A 108 4.22 8.71 16.69
N PHE A 109 3.09 8.88 16.00
CA PHE A 109 2.99 8.86 14.53
C PHE A 109 3.20 10.24 13.85
N GLY A 110 3.44 11.31 14.61
CA GLY A 110 3.44 12.70 14.11
C GLY A 110 4.74 13.48 14.28
N ILE A 111 4.87 14.57 13.52
CA ILE A 111 6.03 15.50 13.41
C ILE A 111 6.32 16.28 14.73
N GLY A 112 5.62 15.97 15.83
CA GLY A 112 5.62 16.81 17.03
C GLY A 112 6.09 16.16 18.34
N LYS A 113 6.43 14.87 18.38
CA LYS A 113 6.82 14.19 19.65
C LYS A 113 7.88 13.11 19.45
N ALA A 114 9.07 13.56 19.11
CA ALA A 114 10.31 12.89 19.50
C ALA A 114 11.10 13.87 20.38
N ALA A 115 10.60 14.11 21.58
CA ALA A 115 11.28 14.77 22.68
C ALA A 115 10.88 14.06 23.97
#